data_AF-A0A4R5QJN5-F1
#
_entry.id   AF-A0A4R5QJN5-F1
#
_cell.length_a   1.000
_cell.length_b   1.000
_cell.length_c   1.000
_cell.angle_alpha   90.00
_cell.angle_beta   90.00
_cell.angle_gamma   90.00
#
_symmetry.space_group_name_H-M   'P 1'
#
loop_
_entity.id
_entity.type
_entity.pdbx_description
1 polymer ?
#
loop_
_entity_poly.entity_id
_entity_poly.type
_entity_poly.pdbx_seq_one_letter_code
_entity_poly.pdbx_strand_id
1 'polypeptide(L)'
;MAPRLRLLLMLLPAGCAAAGDREAVAMRTAMESGQASLVAMGPPVPMAAAVVRVGTAAQPVFQPGFERPEFRHALSGGPASGHPASASELLGAGPGALRRWLGEPTLRRPEGNSEVWLYAGTGCALDLVLYPAAHGLSVAHAAARAQGAEKRTEAGCLGEIAGARQARPIPATTGPAAPPADPGV
;
A
#
# COMPACT_ATOMS: atom_id res chain seq x y z
N MET A 1 25.67 -5.16 -75.43
CA MET A 1 24.75 -6.27 -75.08
C MET A 1 24.38 -6.15 -73.60
N ALA A 2 23.31 -5.43 -73.32
CA ALA A 2 22.75 -5.22 -71.99
C ALA A 2 21.28 -5.65 -72.06
N PRO A 3 20.88 -6.73 -71.34
CA PRO A 3 19.48 -6.80 -70.94
C PRO A 3 19.23 -7.37 -69.53
N ARG A 4 20.20 -7.96 -68.84
CA ARG A 4 19.92 -8.71 -67.58
C ARG A 4 19.93 -7.89 -66.29
N LEU A 5 20.52 -6.69 -66.28
CA LEU A 5 20.64 -5.87 -65.07
C LEU A 5 19.42 -4.95 -64.82
N ARG A 6 18.49 -4.83 -65.77
CA ARG A 6 17.32 -3.96 -65.64
C ARG A 6 16.12 -4.59 -64.90
N LEU A 7 16.09 -5.91 -64.72
CA LEU A 7 14.93 -6.56 -64.11
C LEU A 7 14.97 -6.56 -62.56
N LEU A 8 16.16 -6.46 -61.94
CA LEU A 8 16.27 -6.48 -60.48
C LEU A 8 15.95 -5.15 -59.79
N LEU A 9 15.96 -4.02 -60.51
CA LEU A 9 15.78 -2.70 -59.92
C LEU A 9 14.32 -2.24 -59.78
N MET A 10 13.35 -3.00 -60.31
CA MET A 10 11.92 -2.61 -60.33
C MET A 10 11.09 -3.20 -59.17
N LEU A 11 11.69 -3.91 -58.21
CA LEU A 11 11.00 -4.54 -57.07
C LEU A 11 11.03 -3.73 -55.77
N LEU A 12 11.51 -2.48 -55.77
CA LEU A 12 11.85 -1.75 -54.53
C LEU A 12 11.18 -0.37 -54.29
N PRO A 13 9.89 -0.12 -54.62
CA PRO A 13 9.16 0.90 -53.88
C PRO A 13 7.77 0.41 -53.45
N ALA A 14 7.70 -0.42 -52.41
CA ALA A 14 6.42 -0.74 -51.75
C ALA A 14 6.54 -0.97 -50.23
N GLY A 15 7.63 -0.50 -49.59
CA GLY A 15 7.92 -0.81 -48.18
C GLY A 15 7.60 0.29 -47.16
N CYS A 16 7.57 1.56 -47.54
CA CYS A 16 7.61 2.67 -46.56
C CYS A 16 6.29 3.40 -46.33
N ALA A 17 5.23 3.16 -47.12
CA ALA A 17 3.92 3.76 -46.88
C ALA A 17 3.10 3.00 -45.81
N ALA A 18 3.25 1.68 -45.73
CA ALA A 18 2.46 0.84 -44.81
C ALA A 18 2.87 0.96 -43.33
N ALA A 19 4.03 1.56 -43.01
CA ALA A 19 4.50 1.72 -41.64
C ALA A 19 3.76 2.87 -40.91
N GLY A 20 3.56 4.00 -41.59
CA GLY A 20 2.86 5.16 -41.02
C GLY A 20 1.37 4.90 -40.79
N ASP A 21 0.73 4.17 -41.70
CA ASP A 21 -0.69 3.83 -41.58
C ASP A 21 -0.95 2.89 -40.39
N ARG A 22 -0.03 1.95 -40.12
CA ARG A 22 -0.14 1.02 -38.98
C ARG A 22 0.04 1.75 -37.64
N GLU A 23 0.95 2.70 -37.57
CA GLU A 23 1.18 3.49 -36.35
C GLU A 23 0.00 4.43 -36.07
N ALA A 24 -0.57 5.06 -37.10
CA ALA A 24 -1.76 5.90 -36.98
C ALA A 24 -3.00 5.10 -36.53
N VAL A 25 -3.17 3.87 -37.04
CA VAL A 25 -4.25 2.97 -36.59
C VAL A 25 -4.03 2.55 -35.14
N ALA A 26 -2.81 2.17 -34.76
CA ALA A 26 -2.49 1.78 -33.38
C ALA A 26 -2.75 2.92 -32.38
N MET A 27 -2.38 4.16 -32.72
CA MET A 27 -2.65 5.34 -31.89
C MET A 27 -4.15 5.60 -31.73
N ARG A 28 -4.93 5.48 -32.82
CA ARG A 28 -6.39 5.67 -32.79
C ARG A 28 -7.07 4.59 -31.94
N THR A 29 -6.66 3.33 -32.07
CA THR A 29 -7.17 2.23 -31.24
C THR A 29 -6.84 2.44 -29.76
N ALA A 30 -5.65 2.95 -29.43
CA ALA A 30 -5.29 3.27 -28.04
C ALA A 30 -6.16 4.38 -27.45
N MET A 31 -6.46 5.43 -28.22
CA MET A 31 -7.35 6.52 -27.80
C MET A 31 -8.80 6.03 -27.58
N GLU A 32 -9.33 5.23 -28.50
CA GLU A 32 -10.68 4.66 -28.39
C GLU A 32 -10.83 3.76 -27.17
N SER A 33 -9.81 2.92 -26.91
CA SER A 33 -9.79 2.09 -25.70
C SER A 33 -9.78 2.94 -24.41
N GLY A 34 -9.05 4.05 -24.39
CA GLY A 34 -9.05 4.97 -23.25
C GLY A 34 -10.40 5.66 -23.05
N GLN A 35 -11.07 6.06 -24.13
CA GLN A 35 -12.42 6.64 -24.06
C GLN A 35 -13.46 5.63 -23.54
N ALA A 36 -13.37 4.36 -23.94
CA ALA A 36 -14.25 3.31 -23.42
C ALA A 36 -14.10 3.14 -21.90
N SER A 37 -12.86 3.20 -21.38
CA SER A 37 -12.61 3.16 -19.93
C SER A 37 -13.13 4.40 -19.20
N LEU A 38 -13.10 5.58 -19.81
CA LEU A 38 -13.63 6.81 -19.22
C LEU A 38 -15.17 6.82 -19.14
N VAL A 39 -15.85 6.30 -20.17
CA VAL A 39 -17.32 6.17 -20.15
C VAL A 39 -17.77 5.19 -19.07
N ALA A 40 -16.99 4.14 -18.80
CA ALA A 40 -17.27 3.19 -17.72
C ALA A 40 -17.17 3.82 -16.31
N MET A 41 -16.45 4.95 -16.16
CA MET A 41 -16.40 5.70 -14.90
C MET A 41 -17.59 6.65 -14.70
N GLY A 42 -18.46 6.81 -15.71
CA GLY A 42 -19.72 7.57 -15.64
C GLY A 42 -19.55 9.08 -15.35
N PRO A 43 -20.51 9.93 -15.74
CA PRO A 43 -20.54 11.30 -15.24
C PRO A 43 -20.79 11.27 -13.71
N PRO A 44 -20.25 12.23 -12.93
CA PRO A 44 -20.70 12.42 -11.56
C PRO A 44 -22.20 12.69 -11.62
N VAL A 45 -22.97 11.88 -10.89
CA VAL A 45 -24.42 12.04 -10.75
C VAL A 45 -24.67 13.51 -10.38
N PRO A 46 -25.45 14.28 -11.17
CA PRO A 46 -25.80 15.63 -10.75
C PRO A 46 -26.60 15.49 -9.47
N MET A 47 -26.03 15.93 -8.35
CA MET A 47 -26.81 16.18 -7.15
C MET A 47 -27.80 17.27 -7.51
N ALA A 48 -29.02 16.87 -7.84
CA ALA A 48 -30.16 17.77 -7.94
C ALA A 48 -30.22 18.54 -6.62
N ALA A 49 -29.95 19.84 -6.69
CA ALA A 49 -30.23 20.76 -5.61
C ALA A 49 -31.74 20.74 -5.38
N ALA A 50 -32.18 19.87 -4.47
CA ALA A 50 -33.52 19.93 -3.92
C ALA A 50 -33.62 21.22 -3.11
N VAL A 51 -34.06 22.29 -3.74
CA VAL A 51 -34.47 23.52 -3.07
C VAL A 51 -35.73 23.20 -2.29
N VAL A 52 -35.57 22.85 -1.01
CA VAL A 52 -36.68 22.70 -0.06
C VAL A 52 -37.32 24.07 0.12
N ARG A 53 -38.60 24.18 -0.26
CA ARG A 53 -39.44 25.32 0.08
C ARG A 53 -39.53 25.41 1.60
N VAL A 54 -39.11 26.54 2.17
CA VAL A 54 -39.30 26.88 3.58
C VAL A 54 -40.81 27.09 3.81
N GLY A 55 -41.47 26.04 4.28
CA GLY A 55 -42.80 26.10 4.85
C GLY A 55 -42.71 26.57 6.30
N THR A 56 -43.49 27.60 6.62
CA THR A 56 -43.68 28.20 7.93
C THR A 56 -44.12 27.20 9.02
N ALA A 57 -43.44 27.30 10.17
CA ALA A 57 -43.85 26.90 11.52
C ALA A 57 -44.24 25.44 11.77
N ALA A 58 -43.25 24.62 12.11
CA ALA A 58 -43.39 23.55 13.09
C ALA A 58 -42.12 23.51 13.94
N GLN A 59 -42.28 23.73 15.25
CA GLN A 59 -41.18 23.69 16.21
C GLN A 59 -40.56 22.28 16.24
N PRO A 60 -39.23 22.13 16.18
CA PRO A 60 -38.61 20.83 16.41
C PRO A 60 -38.68 20.52 17.91
N VAL A 61 -39.48 19.51 18.26
CA VAL A 61 -39.33 18.79 19.52
C VAL A 61 -37.92 18.18 19.52
N PHE A 62 -37.07 18.65 20.44
CA PHE A 62 -35.73 18.10 20.68
C PHE A 62 -35.89 16.67 21.18
N GLN A 63 -35.65 15.67 20.31
CA GLN A 63 -35.54 14.28 20.73
C GLN A 63 -34.09 14.02 21.15
N PRO A 64 -33.80 13.71 22.43
CA PRO A 64 -32.50 13.19 22.81
C PRO A 64 -32.49 11.71 22.42
N GLY A 65 -31.90 11.39 21.27
CA GLY A 65 -31.91 9.99 20.81
C GLY A 65 -31.40 9.75 19.41
N PHE A 66 -30.41 10.51 18.94
CA PHE A 66 -29.57 10.05 17.84
C PHE A 66 -28.39 9.31 18.45
N GLU A 67 -28.59 8.04 18.79
CA GLU A 67 -27.48 7.12 18.98
C GLU A 67 -26.65 7.16 17.70
N ARG A 68 -25.38 7.58 17.82
CA ARG A 68 -24.39 7.39 16.76
C ARG A 68 -24.47 5.93 16.32
N PRO A 69 -24.48 5.62 15.02
CA PRO A 69 -24.19 4.26 14.60
C PRO A 69 -22.75 4.00 15.03
N GLU A 70 -22.62 3.38 16.21
CA GLU A 70 -21.39 2.72 16.61
C GLU A 70 -21.09 1.74 15.49
N PHE A 71 -19.94 1.90 14.86
CA PHE A 71 -19.36 0.85 14.04
C PHE A 71 -19.25 -0.39 14.93
N ARG A 72 -20.29 -1.23 14.89
CA ARG A 72 -20.26 -2.56 15.47
C ARG A 72 -19.28 -3.34 14.63
N HIS A 73 -18.01 -3.26 15.00
CA HIS A 73 -17.03 -4.26 14.62
C HIS A 73 -17.59 -5.60 15.07
N ALA A 74 -18.02 -6.40 14.09
CA ALA A 74 -18.45 -7.76 14.32
C ALA A 74 -17.31 -8.49 15.04
N LEU A 75 -17.55 -8.84 16.30
CA LEU A 75 -16.70 -9.71 17.09
C LEU A 75 -16.82 -11.13 16.54
N SER A 76 -16.15 -11.37 15.41
CA SER A 76 -15.91 -12.71 14.88
C SER A 76 -14.43 -12.82 14.54
N GLY A 77 -13.64 -13.07 15.57
CA GLY A 77 -12.25 -13.49 15.44
C GLY A 77 -11.90 -14.29 16.69
N GLY A 78 -11.48 -15.54 16.51
CA GLY A 78 -10.91 -16.36 17.58
C GLY A 78 -9.69 -15.68 18.23
N PRO A 79 -9.02 -16.32 19.21
CA PRO A 79 -8.00 -15.67 20.01
C PRO A 79 -6.97 -14.95 19.11
N ALA A 80 -7.05 -13.61 19.11
CA ALA A 80 -6.23 -12.75 18.28
C ALA A 80 -4.77 -13.04 18.60
N SER A 81 -4.10 -13.69 17.66
CA SER A 81 -2.71 -14.08 17.79
C SER A 81 -1.84 -12.83 17.60
N GLY A 82 -1.75 -12.00 18.64
CA GLY A 82 -0.63 -11.12 18.97
C GLY A 82 -0.26 -9.92 18.08
N HIS A 83 -0.66 -9.85 16.80
CA HIS A 83 -0.26 -8.75 15.91
C HIS A 83 -1.28 -8.46 14.78
N PRO A 84 -1.23 -7.27 14.16
CA PRO A 84 -2.08 -6.89 13.03
C PRO A 84 -1.94 -7.84 11.83
N ALA A 85 -3.04 -8.10 11.14
CA ALA A 85 -3.09 -8.99 9.97
C ALA A 85 -3.30 -8.23 8.64
N SER A 86 -3.59 -6.94 8.68
CA SER A 86 -3.76 -6.08 7.51
C SER A 86 -3.15 -4.70 7.70
N ALA A 87 -2.88 -3.98 6.61
CA ALA A 87 -2.31 -2.63 6.70
C ALA A 87 -3.26 -1.61 7.35
N SER A 88 -4.58 -1.78 7.15
CA SER A 88 -5.61 -0.90 7.72
C SER A 88 -5.69 -0.98 9.25
N GLU A 89 -5.40 -2.14 9.85
CA GLU A 89 -5.33 -2.31 11.31
C GLU A 89 -4.19 -1.51 11.96
N LEU A 90 -3.20 -1.06 11.18
CA LEU A 90 -2.09 -0.24 11.68
C LEU A 90 -2.44 1.24 11.78
N LEU A 91 -3.53 1.69 11.17
CA LEU A 91 -3.91 3.11 11.17
C LEU A 91 -4.17 3.60 12.59
N GLY A 92 -3.61 4.77 12.91
CA GLY A 92 -3.66 5.36 14.24
C GLY A 92 -2.68 4.76 15.26
N ALA A 93 -2.00 3.66 14.94
CA ALA A 93 -1.01 3.08 15.84
C ALA A 93 0.18 4.04 16.04
N GLY A 94 0.65 4.15 17.28
CA GLY A 94 1.84 4.93 17.61
C GLY A 94 3.14 4.14 17.48
N PRO A 95 4.31 4.82 17.40
CA PRO A 95 5.65 4.22 17.32
C PRO A 95 5.90 3.05 18.28
N GLY A 96 5.45 3.17 19.53
CA GLY A 96 5.64 2.14 20.55
C GLY A 96 4.84 0.86 20.28
N ALA A 97 3.62 0.97 19.74
CA ALA A 97 2.82 -0.19 19.37
C ALA A 97 3.43 -0.92 18.16
N LEU A 98 3.82 -0.16 17.14
CA LEU A 98 4.50 -0.70 15.96
C LEU A 98 5.74 -1.50 16.33
N ARG A 99 6.59 -0.96 17.22
CA ARG A 99 7.80 -1.67 17.67
C ARG A 99 7.52 -2.94 18.47
N ARG A 100 6.41 -2.97 19.23
CA ARG A 100 6.01 -4.18 19.95
C ARG A 100 5.53 -5.28 18.98
N TRP A 101 4.78 -4.90 17.95
CA TRP A 101 4.23 -5.85 16.98
C TRP A 101 5.23 -6.29 15.91
N LEU A 102 5.93 -5.34 15.31
CA LEU A 102 6.73 -5.52 14.09
C LEU A 102 8.25 -5.44 14.34
N GLY A 103 8.68 -5.00 15.52
CA GLY A 103 10.10 -4.78 15.83
C GLY A 103 10.61 -3.41 15.39
N GLU A 104 11.92 -3.26 15.24
CA GLU A 104 12.49 -2.02 14.72
C GLU A 104 12.33 -1.96 13.19
N PRO A 105 11.94 -0.81 12.62
CA PRO A 105 11.94 -0.62 11.18
C PRO A 105 13.36 -0.68 10.61
N THR A 106 13.49 -1.21 9.39
CA THR A 106 14.74 -1.28 8.64
C THR A 106 15.25 0.10 8.26
N LEU A 107 14.32 1.03 7.98
CA LEU A 107 14.63 2.42 7.66
C LEU A 107 13.61 3.33 8.35
N ARG A 108 14.13 4.42 8.94
CA ARG A 108 13.35 5.56 9.41
C ARG A 108 13.89 6.81 8.76
N ARG A 109 13.01 7.59 8.15
CA ARG A 109 13.37 8.86 7.53
C ARG A 109 12.45 9.97 8.05
N PRO A 110 12.98 10.99 8.74
CA PRO A 110 12.19 12.15 9.11
C PRO A 110 11.84 12.97 7.86
N GLU A 111 10.61 13.47 7.80
CA GLU A 111 10.03 14.25 6.70
C GLU A 111 9.31 15.49 7.28
N GLY A 112 10.09 16.47 7.73
CA GLY A 112 9.55 17.61 8.46
C GLY A 112 8.92 17.17 9.80
N ASN A 113 7.60 17.33 9.94
CA ASN A 113 6.87 16.91 11.13
C ASN A 113 6.37 15.45 11.06
N SER A 114 6.59 14.75 9.94
CA SER A 114 6.22 13.35 9.78
C SER A 114 7.46 12.44 9.78
N GLU A 115 7.23 11.14 9.87
CA GLU A 115 8.25 10.12 9.67
C GLU A 115 7.78 9.07 8.66
N VAL A 116 8.66 8.64 7.77
CA VAL A 116 8.45 7.51 6.86
C VAL A 116 9.25 6.33 7.38
N TRP A 117 8.57 5.23 7.65
CA TRP A 117 9.16 4.00 8.16
C TRP A 117 8.99 2.89 7.13
N LEU A 118 10.05 2.11 6.93
CA LEU A 118 10.03 0.92 6.09
C LEU A 118 10.46 -0.28 6.93
N TYR A 119 9.62 -1.31 6.94
CA TYR A 119 9.95 -2.64 7.40
C TYR A 119 10.19 -3.53 6.18
N ALA A 120 11.37 -4.13 6.09
CA ALA A 120 11.70 -5.07 5.02
C ALA A 120 11.61 -6.51 5.55
N GLY A 121 10.83 -7.34 4.84
CA GLY A 121 10.90 -8.79 4.90
C GLY A 121 11.83 -9.34 3.81
N THR A 122 11.95 -10.66 3.73
CA THR A 122 12.65 -11.35 2.65
C THR A 122 11.88 -11.31 1.34
N GLY A 123 10.54 -11.36 1.40
CA GLY A 123 9.67 -11.39 0.22
C GLY A 123 8.72 -10.20 0.10
N CYS A 124 8.78 -9.23 1.02
CA CYS A 124 7.86 -8.10 1.03
C CYS A 124 8.43 -6.88 1.76
N ALA A 125 7.71 -5.78 1.68
CA ALA A 125 7.97 -4.56 2.43
C ALA A 125 6.65 -3.96 2.96
N LEU A 126 6.73 -3.32 4.12
CA LEU A 126 5.65 -2.52 4.68
C LEU A 126 6.13 -1.07 4.83
N ASP A 127 5.48 -0.17 4.10
CA ASP A 127 5.72 1.26 4.15
C ASP A 127 4.68 1.93 5.06
N LEU A 128 5.14 2.72 6.03
CA LEU A 128 4.29 3.49 6.95
C LEU A 128 4.66 4.97 6.87
N VAL A 129 3.65 5.83 6.94
CA VAL A 129 3.82 7.28 7.11
C VAL A 129 3.14 7.71 8.39
N LEU A 130 3.90 8.29 9.29
CA LEU A 130 3.45 8.74 10.60
C LEU A 130 3.40 10.26 10.63
N TYR A 131 2.28 10.83 11.09
CA TYR A 131 2.11 12.27 11.27
C TYR A 131 1.91 12.62 12.75
N PRO A 132 2.07 13.89 13.16
CA PRO A 132 1.73 14.33 14.50
C PRO A 132 0.23 14.14 14.79
N ALA A 133 -0.06 13.65 15.97
CA ALA A 133 -1.38 13.51 16.58
C ALA A 133 -1.31 13.97 18.05
N ALA A 134 -2.45 13.91 18.76
CA ALA A 134 -2.58 14.43 20.13
C ALA A 134 -1.53 13.89 21.12
N HIS A 135 -1.04 12.66 20.90
CA HIS A 135 -0.10 11.98 21.80
C HIS A 135 1.22 11.62 21.12
N GLY A 136 1.66 12.42 20.15
CA GLY A 136 2.88 12.18 19.37
C GLY A 136 2.58 11.65 17.98
N LEU A 137 3.48 10.87 17.40
CA LEU A 137 3.30 10.34 16.04
C LEU A 137 2.26 9.21 16.00
N SER A 138 1.45 9.16 14.94
CA SER A 138 0.57 8.04 14.63
C SER A 138 0.55 7.73 13.14
N VAL A 139 0.33 6.46 12.78
CA VAL A 139 0.24 6.03 11.38
C VAL A 139 -0.98 6.65 10.72
N ALA A 140 -0.76 7.45 9.68
CA ALA A 140 -1.82 7.94 8.80
C ALA A 140 -1.90 7.17 7.48
N HIS A 141 -0.82 6.49 7.10
CA HIS A 141 -0.78 5.66 5.90
C HIS A 141 0.02 4.38 6.15
N ALA A 142 -0.47 3.27 5.61
CA ALA A 142 0.17 1.97 5.65
C ALA A 142 -0.07 1.22 4.33
N ALA A 143 0.97 0.61 3.77
CA ALA A 143 0.87 -0.21 2.57
C ALA A 143 1.86 -1.37 2.63
N ALA A 144 1.36 -2.59 2.45
CA ALA A 144 2.20 -3.78 2.28
C ALA A 144 2.34 -4.09 0.79
N ARG A 145 3.57 -4.41 0.36
CA ARG A 145 3.88 -4.74 -1.03
C ARG A 145 4.79 -5.96 -1.11
N ALA A 146 4.52 -6.84 -2.07
CA ALA A 146 5.44 -7.91 -2.40
C ALA A 146 6.76 -7.34 -2.96
N GLN A 147 7.85 -8.09 -2.78
CA GLN A 147 9.11 -7.85 -3.48
C GLN A 147 9.37 -8.99 -4.46
N GLY A 148 9.65 -8.65 -5.72
CA GLY A 148 9.82 -9.61 -6.80
C GLY A 148 8.51 -9.99 -7.50
N ALA A 149 8.49 -11.16 -8.14
CA ALA A 149 7.38 -11.62 -8.99
C ALA A 149 6.36 -12.51 -8.26
N GLU A 150 6.67 -12.98 -7.05
CA GLU A 150 5.78 -13.84 -6.29
C GLU A 150 4.63 -13.02 -5.69
N LYS A 151 3.40 -13.53 -5.81
CA LYS A 151 2.24 -12.90 -5.17
C LYS A 151 2.32 -13.11 -3.66
N ARG A 152 2.13 -12.04 -2.90
CA ARG A 152 2.09 -12.06 -1.44
C ARG A 152 0.83 -11.39 -0.92
N THR A 153 0.22 -11.96 0.11
CA THR A 153 -0.90 -11.33 0.83
C THR A 153 -0.36 -10.38 1.90
N GLU A 154 -1.15 -9.36 2.28
CA GLU A 154 -0.76 -8.44 3.36
C GLU A 154 -0.50 -9.19 4.68
N ALA A 155 -1.41 -10.10 5.04
CA ALA A 155 -1.28 -10.93 6.23
C ALA A 155 0.01 -11.76 6.22
N GLY A 156 0.38 -12.33 5.07
CA GLY A 156 1.63 -13.05 4.91
C GLY A 156 2.85 -12.14 5.10
N CYS A 157 2.78 -10.91 4.57
CA CYS A 157 3.86 -9.93 4.75
C CYS A 157 4.02 -9.49 6.21
N LEU A 158 2.92 -9.16 6.88
CA LEU A 158 2.93 -8.74 8.29
C LEU A 158 3.39 -9.87 9.21
N GLY A 159 2.94 -11.11 8.96
CA GLY A 159 3.40 -12.28 9.70
C GLY A 159 4.89 -12.56 9.53
N GLU A 160 5.42 -12.37 8.31
CA GLU A 160 6.87 -12.50 8.03
C GLU A 160 7.70 -11.46 8.78
N ILE A 161 7.30 -10.18 8.71
CA ILE A 161 7.98 -9.09 9.42
C ILE A 161 7.92 -9.30 10.94
N ALA A 162 6.75 -9.64 11.48
CA ALA A 162 6.56 -9.89 12.91
C ALA A 162 7.30 -11.16 13.39
N GLY A 163 7.41 -12.19 12.54
CA GLY A 163 8.14 -13.43 12.81
C GLY A 163 9.66 -13.23 12.83
N ALA A 164 10.20 -12.41 11.92
CA ALA A 164 11.63 -12.09 11.87
C ALA A 164 12.14 -11.46 13.18
N ARG A 165 11.30 -10.66 13.87
CA ARG A 165 11.58 -10.14 15.22
C ARG A 165 11.79 -11.28 16.23
N GLN A 166 10.91 -12.28 16.22
CA GLN A 166 10.90 -13.36 17.20
C GLN A 166 12.07 -14.32 17.01
N ALA A 167 12.53 -14.48 15.77
CA ALA A 167 13.65 -15.34 15.43
C ALA A 167 15.01 -14.78 15.86
N ARG A 168 15.12 -13.49 16.23
CA ARG A 168 16.39 -12.93 16.72
C ARG A 168 16.73 -13.55 18.08
N PRO A 169 17.77 -14.41 18.18
CA PRO A 169 18.11 -15.04 19.44
C PRO A 169 18.53 -13.97 20.45
N ILE A 170 18.03 -14.07 21.69
CA ILE A 170 18.61 -13.30 22.79
C ILE A 170 20.06 -13.77 22.92
N PRO A 171 21.07 -12.88 22.80
CA PRO A 171 22.44 -13.29 23.07
C PRO A 171 22.48 -13.83 24.49
N ALA A 172 22.84 -15.10 24.63
CA ALA A 172 23.13 -15.66 25.94
C ALA A 172 24.23 -14.78 26.54
N THR A 173 23.93 -14.11 27.65
CA THR A 173 24.95 -13.47 28.47
C THR A 173 25.85 -14.60 28.99
N THR A 174 26.87 -14.96 28.22
CA THR A 174 28.02 -15.67 28.77
C THR A 174 28.69 -14.67 29.68
N GLY A 175 28.35 -14.74 30.98
CA GLY A 175 29.08 -14.02 32.01
C GLY A 175 30.58 -14.37 31.90
N PRO A 176 31.48 -13.46 32.31
CA PRO A 176 32.90 -13.74 32.29
C PRO A 176 33.17 -15.06 33.01
N ALA A 177 33.93 -15.94 32.36
CA ALA A 177 34.41 -17.17 32.97
C ALA A 177 35.07 -16.83 34.32
N ALA A 178 34.62 -17.49 35.38
CA ALA A 178 35.24 -17.36 36.68
C ALA A 178 36.75 -17.63 36.55
N PRO A 179 37.63 -16.81 37.16
CA PRO A 179 39.06 -17.11 37.16
C PRO A 179 39.29 -18.49 37.78
N PRO A 180 40.28 -19.26 37.30
CA PRO A 180 40.61 -20.55 37.89
C PRO A 180 40.92 -20.35 39.38
N ALA A 181 40.31 -21.19 40.22
CA ALA A 181 40.61 -21.25 41.63
C ALA A 181 42.09 -21.63 41.80
N ASP A 182 42.84 -20.79 42.51
CA ASP A 182 44.24 -21.00 42.84
C ASP A 182 44.38 -22.13 43.87
N PRO A 183 45.04 -23.26 43.56
CA PRO A 183 45.27 -24.32 44.53
C PRO A 183 46.58 -24.06 45.28
N GLY A 184 46.55 -23.18 46.29
CA GLY A 184 47.74 -22.93 47.09
C GLY A 184 47.59 -22.04 48.30
N VAL A 185 47.01 -22.57 49.40
CA VAL A 185 47.46 -22.41 50.81
C VAL A 185 47.00 -23.63 51.60
#